data_AF-A0A928IQS5-F1
#
_entry.id   AF-A0A928IQS5-F1
#
_cell.length_a   1.000
_cell.length_b   1.000
_cell.length_c   1.000
_cell.angle_alpha   90.00
_cell.angle_beta   90.00
_cell.angle_gamma   90.00
#
_symmetry.space_group_name_H-M   'P 1'
#
loop_
_entity.id
_entity.type
_entity.pdbx_description
1 polymer ?
#
loop_
_entity_poly.entity_id
_entity_poly.type
_entity_poly.pdbx_seq_one_letter_code
_entity_poly.pdbx_strand_id
1 'polypeptide(L)'
;MNEKQKRFAEYYAQNPNATEAAKAAGYSEHTARSQGQRLLTNVDIQKYIAELQEAAAASRIASISEVKTFWSETMRSNSERMTDRIKASNLLAKSAGVFLPPAPKTEEPHKAPEEDYEDVMFYDDRSEIYEDENKALIWLPRKKTEGECQAADETNNEGE
;
A
#
# COMPACT_ATOMS: atom_id res chain seq x y z
N MET A 1 -7.10 -27.57 14.75
CA MET A 1 -5.63 -27.45 14.90
C MET A 1 -5.14 -28.44 15.96
N ASN A 2 -4.09 -29.21 15.66
CA ASN A 2 -3.51 -30.25 16.55
C ASN A 2 -2.55 -29.61 17.59
N GLU A 3 -2.33 -30.28 18.73
CA GLU A 3 -1.48 -29.81 19.83
C GLU A 3 -0.03 -29.54 19.38
N LYS A 4 0.55 -30.42 18.54
CA LYS A 4 1.88 -30.20 17.97
C LYS A 4 1.94 -28.96 17.07
N GLN A 5 0.85 -28.65 16.36
CA GLN A 5 0.79 -27.47 15.50
C GLN A 5 0.66 -26.19 16.34
N LYS A 6 -0.05 -26.24 17.47
CA LYS A 6 -0.13 -25.13 18.43
C LYS A 6 1.24 -24.80 19.01
N ARG A 7 1.94 -25.81 19.53
CA ARG A 7 3.31 -25.64 20.05
C ARG A 7 4.25 -25.09 18.99
N PHE A 8 4.15 -25.57 17.75
CA PHE A 8 4.93 -25.02 16.63
C PHE A 8 4.67 -23.52 16.44
N ALA A 9 3.40 -23.12 16.39
CA ALA A 9 3.02 -21.72 16.21
C ALA A 9 3.46 -20.82 17.38
N GLU A 10 3.34 -21.29 18.62
CA GLU A 10 3.81 -20.57 19.82
C GLU A 10 5.32 -20.31 19.78
N TYR A 11 6.12 -21.34 19.47
CA TYR A 11 7.57 -21.18 19.33
C TYR A 11 7.94 -20.28 18.15
N TYR A 12 7.24 -20.42 17.02
CA TYR A 12 7.48 -19.61 15.83
C TYR A 12 7.13 -18.12 16.05
N ALA A 13 6.07 -17.85 16.80
CA ALA A 13 5.68 -16.48 17.17
C ALA A 13 6.72 -15.82 18.09
N GLN A 14 7.38 -16.58 18.96
CA GLN A 14 8.47 -16.08 19.81
C GLN A 14 9.78 -15.89 19.02
N ASN A 15 10.12 -16.86 18.16
CA ASN A 15 11.35 -16.87 17.39
C ASN A 15 11.03 -17.31 15.94
N PRO A 16 11.20 -16.45 14.93
CA PRO A 16 10.78 -16.72 13.55
C PRO A 16 11.74 -17.68 12.81
N ASN A 17 11.98 -18.86 13.38
CA ASN A 17 12.77 -19.93 12.79
C ASN A 17 11.93 -21.22 12.68
N ALA A 18 11.49 -21.54 11.46
CA ALA A 18 10.60 -22.68 11.20
C ALA A 18 11.24 -24.03 11.57
N THR A 19 12.55 -24.18 11.42
CA THR A 19 13.22 -25.46 11.69
C THR A 19 13.34 -25.70 13.18
N GLU A 20 13.71 -24.68 13.95
CA GLU A 20 13.82 -24.76 15.41
C GLU A 20 12.45 -24.89 16.06
N ALA A 21 11.45 -24.14 15.59
CA ALA A 21 10.08 -24.27 16.07
C ALA A 21 9.52 -25.69 15.84
N ALA A 22 9.80 -26.31 14.70
CA ALA A 22 9.39 -27.68 14.42
C ALA A 22 10.08 -28.71 15.34
N LYS A 23 11.37 -28.53 15.63
CA LYS A 23 12.09 -29.37 16.61
C LYS A 23 11.48 -29.23 18.01
N ALA A 24 11.27 -27.99 18.46
CA ALA A 24 10.70 -27.69 19.78
C ALA A 24 9.25 -28.21 19.93
N ALA A 25 8.48 -28.24 18.84
CA ALA A 25 7.14 -28.82 18.80
C ALA A 25 7.10 -30.37 18.80
N GLY A 26 8.25 -31.04 18.73
CA GLY A 26 8.34 -32.50 18.77
C GLY A 26 8.13 -33.18 17.40
N TYR A 27 8.55 -32.53 16.31
CA TYR A 27 8.73 -33.17 15.01
C TYR A 27 10.14 -33.79 14.90
N SER A 28 10.29 -34.82 14.07
CA SER A 28 11.59 -35.48 13.86
C SER A 28 12.63 -34.51 13.30
N GLU A 29 13.81 -34.49 13.91
CA GLU A 29 14.88 -33.55 13.55
C GLU A 29 15.29 -33.63 12.08
N HIS A 30 15.34 -34.83 11.52
CA HIS A 30 15.70 -35.07 10.12
C HIS A 30 14.69 -34.45 9.14
N THR A 31 13.43 -34.32 9.53
CA THR A 31 12.35 -33.79 8.68
C THR A 31 11.86 -32.40 9.12
N ALA A 32 12.37 -31.87 10.23
CA ALA A 32 11.91 -30.63 10.84
C ALA A 32 11.91 -29.44 9.87
N ARG A 33 12.92 -29.34 8.99
CA ARG A 33 12.99 -28.29 7.97
C ARG A 33 11.82 -28.38 6.97
N SER A 34 11.57 -29.56 6.41
CA SER A 34 10.48 -29.77 5.45
C SER A 34 9.11 -29.62 6.11
N GLN A 35 8.95 -30.14 7.33
CA GLN A 35 7.70 -30.03 8.08
C GLN A 35 7.41 -28.58 8.47
N GLY A 36 8.41 -27.83 8.96
CA GLY A 36 8.26 -26.42 9.30
C GLY A 36 7.76 -25.59 8.12
N GLN A 37 8.34 -25.78 6.93
CA GLN A 37 7.88 -25.11 5.70
C GLN A 37 6.43 -25.48 5.35
N ARG A 38 6.07 -26.77 5.46
CA ARG A 38 4.70 -27.25 5.20
C ARG A 38 3.69 -26.72 6.24
N LEU A 39 4.10 -26.54 7.48
CA LEU A 39 3.24 -25.99 8.54
C LEU A 39 2.98 -24.50 8.29
N LEU A 40 3.97 -23.77 7.81
CA LEU A 40 3.82 -22.35 7.47
C LEU A 40 2.92 -22.11 6.26
N THR A 41 2.71 -23.08 5.37
CA THR A 41 1.74 -22.93 4.26
C THR A 41 0.30 -23.25 4.66
N ASN A 42 0.08 -23.79 5.87
CA ASN A 42 -1.26 -24.08 6.35
C ASN A 42 -1.96 -22.82 6.86
N VAL A 43 -3.11 -22.50 6.28
CA VAL A 43 -3.88 -21.27 6.59
C VAL A 43 -4.29 -21.18 8.05
N ASP A 44 -4.69 -22.29 8.69
CA ASP A 44 -5.13 -22.27 10.10
C ASP A 44 -3.96 -21.95 11.03
N ILE A 45 -2.76 -22.47 10.73
CA ILE A 45 -1.55 -22.19 11.49
C ILE A 45 -1.11 -20.74 11.29
N GLN A 46 -1.16 -20.22 10.05
CA GLN A 46 -0.85 -18.82 9.76
C GLN A 46 -1.76 -17.86 10.53
N LYS A 47 -3.08 -18.13 10.54
CA LYS A 47 -4.04 -17.33 11.31
C LYS A 47 -3.72 -17.33 12.79
N TYR A 48 -3.42 -18.50 13.36
CA TYR A 48 -3.08 -18.58 14.78
C TYR A 48 -1.76 -17.87 15.12
N ILE A 49 -0.75 -17.92 14.25
CA ILE A 49 0.49 -17.14 14.42
C ILE A 49 0.18 -15.64 14.39
N ALA A 50 -0.68 -15.19 13.45
CA ALA A 50 -1.09 -13.80 13.36
C ALA A 50 -1.82 -13.34 14.63
N GLU A 51 -2.77 -14.14 15.15
CA GLU A 51 -3.47 -13.85 16.42
C GLU A 51 -2.49 -13.70 17.60
N LEU A 52 -1.49 -14.60 17.70
CA LEU A 52 -0.46 -14.51 18.74
C LEU A 52 0.39 -13.23 18.61
N GLN A 53 0.76 -12.87 17.38
CA GLN A 53 1.53 -11.67 17.10
C GLN A 53 0.71 -10.40 17.36
N GLU A 54 -0.56 -10.37 16.99
CA GLU A 54 -1.47 -9.26 17.26
C GLU A 54 -1.71 -9.10 18.76
N ALA A 55 -1.91 -10.18 19.51
CA ALA A 55 -2.04 -10.12 20.96
C ALA A 55 -0.76 -9.57 21.63
N ALA A 56 0.42 -10.04 21.19
CA ALA A 56 1.70 -9.56 21.69
C ALA A 56 1.95 -8.08 21.30
N ALA A 57 1.57 -7.70 20.09
CA ALA A 57 1.68 -6.34 19.59
C ALA A 57 0.73 -5.39 20.33
N ALA A 58 -0.52 -5.78 20.56
CA ALA A 58 -1.50 -4.99 21.31
C ALA A 58 -1.05 -4.75 22.77
N SER A 59 -0.37 -5.72 23.39
CA SER A 59 0.20 -5.52 24.73
C SER A 59 1.45 -4.64 24.77
N ARG A 60 2.20 -4.54 23.66
CA ARG A 60 3.47 -3.79 23.60
C ARG A 60 3.31 -2.39 23.01
N ILE A 61 2.41 -2.23 22.05
CA ILE A 61 2.20 -1.01 21.28
C ILE A 61 1.07 -0.23 21.95
N ALA A 62 1.39 0.97 22.41
CA ALA A 62 0.38 1.87 22.97
C ALA A 62 -0.62 2.29 21.88
N SER A 63 -1.90 2.29 22.23
CA SER A 63 -2.96 2.77 21.33
C SER A 63 -2.89 4.30 21.15
N ILE A 64 -3.41 4.84 20.05
CA ILE A 64 -3.43 6.30 19.84
C ILE A 64 -4.20 7.04 20.94
N SER A 65 -5.26 6.42 21.48
CA SER A 65 -6.02 6.96 22.61
C SER A 65 -5.17 7.01 23.88
N GLU A 66 -4.42 5.94 24.16
CA GLU A 66 -3.52 5.87 25.31
C GLU A 66 -2.40 6.92 25.22
N VAL A 67 -1.81 7.09 24.04
CA VAL A 67 -0.81 8.14 23.80
C VAL A 67 -1.37 9.54 24.05
N LYS A 68 -2.60 9.82 23.59
CA LYS A 68 -3.28 11.11 23.84
C LYS A 68 -3.60 11.32 25.31
N THR A 69 -4.06 10.27 26.01
CA THR A 69 -4.31 10.31 27.45
C THR A 69 -3.02 10.60 28.20
N PHE A 70 -1.93 9.90 27.88
CA PHE A 70 -0.62 10.12 28.47
C PHE A 70 -0.14 11.57 28.30
N TRP A 71 -0.19 12.14 27.09
CA TRP A 71 0.18 13.55 26.89
C TRP A 71 -0.72 14.52 27.68
N SER A 72 -2.01 14.21 27.78
CA SER A 72 -2.97 15.02 28.54
C SER A 72 -2.70 14.98 30.04
N GLU A 73 -2.32 13.82 30.58
CA GLU A 73 -1.92 13.64 31.97
C GLU A 73 -0.60 14.34 32.26
N THR A 74 0.43 14.16 31.41
CA THR A 74 1.71 14.87 31.54
C THR A 74 1.50 16.38 31.55
N MET A 75 0.68 16.92 30.66
CA MET A 75 0.40 18.37 30.60
C MET A 75 -0.30 18.89 31.87
N ARG A 76 -1.21 18.10 32.46
CA ARG A 76 -1.99 18.48 33.66
C ARG A 76 -1.22 18.26 34.97
N SER A 77 -0.27 17.33 34.98
CA SER A 77 0.53 17.06 36.17
C SER A 77 1.39 18.26 36.54
N ASN A 78 1.33 18.66 37.81
CA ASN A 78 2.14 19.75 38.36
C ASN A 78 3.50 19.27 38.90
N SER A 79 3.73 17.97 38.99
CA SER A 79 5.02 17.39 39.43
C SER A 79 6.04 17.29 38.31
N GLU A 80 5.59 17.30 37.05
CA GLU A 80 6.45 17.19 35.88
C GLU A 80 7.14 18.52 35.54
N ARG A 81 8.31 18.42 34.91
CA ARG A 81 9.06 19.60 34.46
C ARG A 81 8.24 20.38 33.43
N MET A 82 8.20 21.71 33.59
CA MET A 82 7.49 22.61 32.67
C MET A 82 7.81 22.35 31.19
N THR A 83 9.07 22.06 30.87
CA THR A 83 9.52 21.76 29.49
C THR A 83 8.79 20.55 28.90
N ASP A 84 8.61 19.49 29.68
CA ASP A 84 8.01 18.26 29.20
C ASP A 84 6.49 18.40 29.08
N ARG A 85 5.87 19.21 29.94
CA ARG A 85 4.47 19.64 29.82
C ARG A 85 4.22 20.43 28.52
N ILE A 86 5.11 21.36 28.18
CA ILE A 86 5.02 22.14 26.93
C ILE A 86 5.18 21.22 25.70
N LYS A 87 6.10 20.25 25.75
CA LYS A 87 6.26 19.27 24.66
C LYS A 87 4.99 18.43 24.47
N ALA A 88 4.40 17.93 25.56
CA ALA A 88 3.15 17.17 25.51
C ALA A 88 2.02 17.99 24.88
N SER A 89 1.88 19.26 25.27
CA SER A 89 0.93 20.20 24.66
C SER A 89 1.16 20.38 23.15
N ASN A 90 2.42 20.59 22.73
CA ASN A 90 2.77 20.74 21.33
C ASN A 90 2.47 19.47 20.51
N LEU A 91 2.82 18.29 21.02
CA LEU A 91 2.53 17.01 20.37
C LEU A 91 1.02 16.81 20.18
N LEU A 92 0.22 17.14 21.19
CA LEU A 92 -1.23 17.08 21.09
C LEU A 92 -1.77 18.04 20.01
N ALA A 93 -1.33 19.31 20.01
CA ALA A 93 -1.75 20.30 19.02
C ALA A 93 -1.36 19.91 17.59
N LYS A 94 -0.17 19.34 17.40
CA LYS A 94 0.27 18.80 16.10
C LYS A 94 -0.60 17.64 15.65
N SER A 95 -0.91 16.70 16.55
CA SER A 95 -1.77 15.55 16.23
C SER A 95 -3.21 15.95 15.89
N ALA A 96 -3.68 17.09 16.41
CA ALA A 96 -5.01 17.64 16.14
C ALA A 96 -5.07 18.50 14.87
N GLY A 97 -3.94 18.72 14.17
CA GLY A 97 -3.90 19.52 12.95
C GLY A 97 -4.05 21.03 13.17
N VAL A 98 -3.97 21.52 14.41
CA VAL A 98 -4.16 22.95 14.77
C VAL A 98 -3.12 23.86 14.08
N PHE A 99 -1.95 23.30 13.75
CA PHE A 99 -0.85 24.03 13.15
C PHE A 99 -0.82 23.94 11.61
N LEU A 100 -1.70 23.15 10.99
CA LEU A 100 -1.74 23.07 9.54
C LEU A 100 -2.29 24.37 8.96
N PRO A 101 -1.68 24.90 7.87
CA PRO A 101 -2.26 26.03 7.17
C PRO A 101 -3.67 25.65 6.69
N PRO A 102 -4.59 26.63 6.59
CA PRO A 102 -5.90 26.37 6.04
C PRO A 102 -5.73 25.71 4.67
N ALA A 103 -6.56 24.69 4.38
CA ALA A 103 -6.53 24.04 3.08
C ALA A 103 -6.62 25.11 1.99
N PRO A 104 -5.86 24.96 0.88
CA PRO A 104 -6.01 25.87 -0.24
C PRO A 104 -7.48 25.86 -0.62
N LYS A 105 -8.09 27.06 -0.69
CA LYS A 105 -9.44 27.20 -1.21
C LYS A 105 -9.41 26.54 -2.58
N THR A 106 -10.09 25.41 -2.72
CA THR A 106 -10.36 24.86 -4.05
C THR A 106 -11.29 25.90 -4.66
N GLU A 107 -10.74 26.75 -5.51
CA GLU A 107 -11.57 27.59 -6.36
C GLU A 107 -12.51 26.60 -7.07
N GLU A 108 -13.81 26.71 -6.80
CA GLU A 108 -14.81 25.87 -7.47
C GLU A 108 -14.50 25.93 -8.96
N PRO A 109 -14.50 24.78 -9.68
CA PRO A 109 -14.19 24.79 -11.10
C PRO A 109 -15.06 25.86 -11.73
N HIS A 110 -14.41 26.86 -12.34
CA HIS A 110 -15.08 27.98 -12.98
C HIS A 110 -16.30 27.43 -13.70
N LYS A 111 -17.51 27.78 -13.24
CA LYS A 111 -18.76 27.31 -13.85
C LYS A 111 -18.62 27.65 -15.33
N ALA A 112 -18.45 26.61 -16.18
CA ALA A 112 -18.32 26.81 -17.61
C ALA A 112 -19.52 27.67 -18.04
N PRO A 113 -19.33 28.69 -18.90
CA PRO A 113 -20.47 29.45 -19.39
C PRO A 113 -21.49 28.45 -19.93
N GLU A 114 -22.75 28.56 -19.49
CA GLU A 114 -23.84 27.77 -20.03
C GLU A 114 -23.89 28.10 -21.53
N GLU A 115 -23.31 27.22 -22.36
CA GLU A 115 -23.49 27.28 -23.80
C GLU A 115 -24.97 27.02 -24.07
N ASP A 116 -25.66 28.03 -24.60
CA ASP A 116 -26.99 27.88 -25.16
C ASP A 116 -26.91 26.88 -26.32
N TYR A 117 -27.19 25.61 -26.02
CA TYR A 117 -27.40 24.56 -27.01
C TYR A 117 -28.70 24.86 -27.75
N GLU A 118 -28.64 25.75 -28.75
CA GLU A 118 -29.70 25.85 -29.75
C GLU A 118 -29.71 24.56 -30.59
N ASP A 119 -30.68 23.71 -30.27
CA ASP A 119 -31.56 22.98 -31.18
C ASP A 119 -30.95 22.58 -32.53
N VAL A 120 -30.09 21.54 -32.52
CA VAL A 120 -29.64 20.87 -33.75
C VAL A 120 -30.25 19.48 -33.87
N MET A 121 -31.41 19.48 -34.53
CA MET A 121 -31.85 18.52 -35.55
C MET A 121 -32.03 17.06 -35.14
N PHE A 122 -33.29 16.72 -34.87
CA PHE A 122 -33.87 15.39 -34.97
C PHE A 122 -33.71 14.85 -36.41
N TYR A 123 -32.70 14.01 -36.67
CA TYR A 123 -32.74 13.09 -37.81
C TYR A 123 -33.18 11.72 -37.31
N ASP A 124 -34.49 11.51 -37.35
CA ASP A 124 -35.10 10.20 -37.35
C ASP A 124 -35.19 9.76 -38.81
N ASP A 125 -34.17 9.06 -39.31
CA ASP A 125 -34.36 8.08 -40.39
C ASP A 125 -33.14 7.16 -40.51
N ARG A 126 -33.46 5.92 -40.84
CA ARG A 126 -32.63 4.95 -41.57
C ARG A 126 -31.75 4.00 -40.76
N SER A 127 -32.44 2.95 -40.34
CA SER A 127 -32.01 1.57 -40.60
C SER A 127 -31.16 1.44 -41.86
N GLU A 128 -29.86 1.21 -41.71
CA GLU A 128 -28.98 0.57 -42.69
C GLU A 128 -27.79 0.05 -41.85
N ILE A 129 -27.91 -1.20 -41.35
CA ILE A 129 -27.14 -2.37 -41.82
C ILE A 129 -25.63 -2.14 -41.67
N TYR A 130 -24.98 -2.89 -40.78
CA TYR A 130 -23.88 -3.82 -41.11
C TYR A 130 -23.35 -4.44 -39.80
N GLU A 131 -23.72 -5.70 -39.56
CA GLU A 131 -22.91 -6.63 -38.80
C GLU A 131 -21.58 -6.76 -39.55
N ASP A 132 -20.47 -6.37 -38.92
CA ASP A 132 -19.16 -6.82 -39.35
C ASP A 132 -18.27 -6.91 -38.11
N GLU A 133 -18.18 -8.15 -37.60
CA GLU A 133 -17.08 -8.55 -36.76
C GLU A 133 -15.77 -8.26 -37.53
N ASN A 134 -14.78 -7.74 -36.81
CA ASN A 134 -13.37 -7.72 -37.22
C ASN A 134 -12.89 -6.55 -38.12
N LYS A 135 -12.59 -5.40 -37.50
CA LYS A 135 -11.49 -4.47 -37.87
C LYS A 135 -11.27 -3.50 -36.70
N ALA A 136 -10.34 -3.72 -35.79
CA ALA A 136 -8.88 -3.66 -35.93
C ALA A 136 -8.35 -2.52 -35.03
N LEU A 137 -7.49 -2.91 -34.09
CA LEU A 137 -6.28 -2.18 -33.70
C LEU A 137 -6.45 -0.90 -32.84
N ILE A 138 -6.43 -1.14 -31.54
CA ILE A 138 -5.50 -0.55 -30.55
C ILE A 138 -4.70 0.67 -31.10
N TRP A 139 -5.14 1.87 -30.76
CA TRP A 139 -4.36 3.09 -30.97
C TRP A 139 -3.37 3.26 -29.81
N LEU A 140 -2.10 2.90 -30.02
CA LEU A 140 -0.97 3.36 -29.19
C LEU A 140 -0.28 4.52 -29.92
N PRO A 141 -0.14 5.71 -29.31
CA PRO A 141 0.51 6.84 -29.96
C PRO A 141 2.02 6.60 -30.13
N ARG A 142 2.48 6.57 -31.38
CA ARG A 142 3.91 6.46 -31.77
C ARG A 142 4.52 7.86 -31.79
N LYS A 143 5.52 8.14 -30.93
CA LYS A 143 6.26 9.41 -30.93
C LYS A 143 7.03 9.58 -32.26
N LYS A 144 6.85 10.74 -32.91
CA LYS A 144 7.63 11.17 -34.08
C LYS A 144 8.88 11.91 -33.57
N THR A 145 10.06 11.37 -33.83
CA THR A 145 11.32 12.12 -33.78
C THR A 145 11.61 12.58 -35.21
N GLU A 146 11.40 13.86 -35.50
CA GLU A 146 11.85 14.49 -36.73
C GLU A 146 13.28 14.99 -36.53
N GLY A 147 14.14 14.71 -37.51
CA GLY A 147 15.55 15.06 -37.53
C GLY A 147 16.26 14.35 -38.68
N GLU A 148 15.75 14.53 -39.90
CA GLU A 148 16.49 14.23 -41.13
C GLU A 148 17.62 15.26 -41.31
N CYS A 149 18.85 14.78 -41.51
CA CYS A 149 19.87 15.47 -42.30
C CYS A 149 20.56 14.43 -43.17
N GLN A 150 20.24 14.44 -44.47
CA GLN A 150 20.92 13.70 -45.53
C GLN A 150 22.14 14.49 -46.04
N ALA A 151 23.22 13.78 -46.36
CA ALA A 151 24.15 14.04 -47.49
C ALA A 151 25.13 12.84 -47.55
N ALA A 152 24.99 11.95 -48.55
CA ALA A 152 25.80 11.87 -49.79
C ALA A 152 27.18 11.24 -49.54
N ASP A 153 27.37 9.98 -49.98
CA ASP A 153 28.17 9.57 -51.17
C ASP A 153 29.66 9.46 -50.81
N GLU A 154 30.49 8.51 -51.23
CA GLU A 154 30.42 7.34 -52.10
C GLU A 154 31.78 6.59 -51.92
N THR A 155 31.76 5.26 -52.09
CA THR A 155 32.85 4.40 -52.64
C THR A 155 34.12 4.04 -51.84
N ASN A 156 34.31 2.70 -51.73
CA ASN A 156 35.51 1.86 -51.88
C ASN A 156 36.87 2.31 -51.27
N ASN A 157 37.53 1.42 -50.52
CA ASN A 157 38.52 0.47 -51.09
C ASN A 157 39.29 -0.26 -49.97
N GLU A 158 39.73 -1.47 -50.32
CA GLU A 158 40.54 -2.45 -49.59
C GLU A 158 41.96 -1.94 -49.23
N GLY A 159 42.61 -2.58 -48.27
CA GLY A 159 44.08 -2.73 -48.28
C GLY A 159 44.84 -2.42 -46.99
N GLU A 160 45.48 -3.49 -46.47
CA GLU A 160 46.62 -3.57 -45.51
C GLU A 160 46.35 -3.48 -44.00
#